data_AF-A0A1H8TFL8-F1
#
_entry.id   AF-A0A1H8TFL8-F1
#
_cell.length_a   1.000
_cell.length_b   1.000
_cell.length_c   1.000
_cell.angle_alpha   90.00
_cell.angle_beta   90.00
_cell.angle_gamma   90.00
#
_symmetry.space_group_name_H-M   'P 1'
#
loop_
_entity.id
_entity.type
_entity.pdbx_description
1 polymer ?
#
loop_
_entity_poly.entity_id
_entity_poly.type
_entity_poly.pdbx_seq_one_letter_code
_entity_poly.pdbx_strand_id
1 'polypeptide(L)' 'MDDTRWTDVTLHGGPLDGMTTVVDADDPEPGVGILADGCSHPGGRSWYEPDADGVWRWTHDIPWDAM' A
#
# COMPACT_ATOMS: atom_id res chain seq x y z
N MET A 1 -3.76 5.83 24.54
CA MET A 1 -3.19 6.38 23.30
C MET A 1 -2.38 5.24 22.72
N ASP A 2 -3.04 4.42 21.91
CA ASP A 2 -2.46 3.16 21.39
C ASP A 2 -1.57 3.51 20.19
N ASP A 3 -0.32 3.85 20.51
CA ASP A 3 0.71 4.26 19.52
C ASP A 3 1.27 3.05 18.76
N THR A 4 0.91 1.82 19.15
CA THR A 4 1.47 0.56 18.63
C THR A 4 0.76 0.03 17.39
N ARG A 5 -0.34 0.65 16.96
CA ARG A 5 -1.11 0.19 15.78
C ARG A 5 -0.42 0.52 14.47
N TRP A 6 0.31 1.61 14.43
CA TRP A 6 0.95 2.09 13.21
C TRP A 6 2.34 1.45 13.06
N THR A 7 2.53 0.63 12.04
CA THR A 7 3.83 0.04 11.71
C THR A 7 4.36 0.65 10.43
N ASP A 8 5.66 0.93 10.38
CA ASP A 8 6.35 1.23 9.14
C ASP A 8 6.59 -0.06 8.36
N VAL A 9 6.21 -0.05 7.08
CA VAL A 9 6.43 -1.16 6.15
C VAL A 9 7.05 -0.67 4.87
N THR A 10 7.95 -1.48 4.32
CA THR A 10 8.56 -1.24 3.02
C THR A 10 7.73 -1.90 1.93
N LEU A 11 7.41 -1.12 0.92
CA LEU A 11 6.64 -1.55 -0.25
C LEU A 11 7.56 -2.20 -1.27
N HIS A 12 7.07 -3.28 -1.88
CA HIS A 12 7.80 -4.05 -2.88
C HIS A 12 6.97 -4.23 -4.15
N GLY A 13 7.59 -3.99 -5.30
CA GLY A 13 6.94 -4.02 -6.61
C GLY A 13 6.12 -2.79 -6.95
N GLY A 14 5.68 -2.73 -8.21
CA GLY A 14 4.92 -1.61 -8.74
C GLY A 14 5.71 -0.30 -8.81
N PRO A 15 5.02 0.85 -8.89
CA PRO A 15 5.65 2.17 -9.04
C PRO A 15 6.27 2.72 -7.75
N LEU A 16 5.90 2.17 -6.57
CA LEU A 16 6.42 2.61 -5.26
C LEU A 16 7.38 1.61 -4.61
N ASP A 17 8.00 0.73 -5.40
CA ASP A 17 8.99 -0.22 -4.89
C ASP A 17 10.12 0.49 -4.13
N GLY A 18 10.40 0.00 -2.92
CA GLY A 18 11.43 0.54 -2.02
C GLY A 18 10.99 1.74 -1.18
N MET A 19 9.76 2.23 -1.31
CA MET A 19 9.23 3.26 -0.41
C MET A 19 8.73 2.67 0.91
N THR A 20 8.88 3.43 1.98
CA THR A 20 8.35 3.08 3.30
C THR A 20 7.07 3.87 3.56
N THR A 21 6.03 3.19 4.02
CA THR A 21 4.75 3.81 4.40
C THR A 21 4.33 3.33 5.80
N VAL A 22 3.39 4.04 6.41
CA VAL A 22 2.82 3.67 7.70
C VAL A 22 1.46 3.04 7.47
N VAL A 23 1.25 1.85 8.04
CA VAL A 23 0.01 1.08 7.93
C VAL A 23 -0.48 0.66 9.30
N ASP A 24 -1.78 0.38 9.41
CA ASP A 24 -2.34 -0.17 10.64
C ASP A 24 -2.10 -1.69 10.66
N ALA A 25 -1.36 -2.16 11.67
CA ALA A 25 -1.01 -3.56 11.87
C ALA A 25 -2.10 -4.37 12.60
N ASP A 26 -3.09 -3.68 13.20
CA ASP A 26 -4.22 -4.28 13.90
C ASP A 26 -5.43 -4.44 12.96
N ASP A 27 -5.33 -3.93 11.72
CA ASP A 27 -6.37 -4.02 10.72
C ASP A 27 -6.57 -5.49 10.28
N PRO A 28 -7.81 -6.02 10.37
CA PRO A 28 -8.11 -7.39 9.96
C PRO A 28 -8.00 -7.61 8.44
N GLU A 29 -8.04 -6.54 7.64
CA GLU A 29 -7.92 -6.54 6.18
C GLU A 29 -6.78 -5.59 5.78
N PRO A 30 -5.51 -5.97 6.04
CA PRO A 30 -4.39 -5.07 5.84
C PRO A 30 -4.20 -4.77 4.36
N GLY A 31 -4.49 -3.53 3.96
CA GLY A 31 -4.33 -3.07 2.59
C GLY A 31 -4.21 -1.55 2.52
N VAL A 32 -3.27 -1.06 1.72
CA VAL A 32 -2.98 0.37 1.60
C VAL A 32 -2.98 0.81 0.14
N GLY A 33 -3.86 1.74 -0.16
CA GLY A 33 -3.93 2.40 -1.46
C GLY A 33 -3.15 3.70 -1.44
N ILE A 34 -1.98 3.74 -2.07
CA ILE A 34 -1.10 4.92 -2.08
C ILE A 34 -1.16 5.57 -3.45
N LEU A 35 -1.28 6.90 -3.45
CA LEU A 35 -1.20 7.69 -4.67
C LEU A 35 0.23 7.59 -5.22
N ALA A 36 0.37 7.00 -6.39
CA ALA A 36 1.65 6.88 -7.08
C ALA A 36 1.64 7.78 -8.32
N ASP A 37 2.46 8.84 -8.31
CA ASP A 37 2.73 9.65 -9.49
C ASP A 37 3.58 8.80 -10.45
N GLY A 38 2.92 8.16 -11.43
CA GLY A 38 3.52 7.11 -12.28
C GLY A 38 2.71 5.80 -12.34
N CYS A 39 1.59 5.72 -11.62
CA CYS A 39 0.60 4.66 -11.79
C CYS A 39 0.09 4.61 -13.24
N SER A 40 -0.31 3.42 -13.73
CA SER A 40 -0.76 3.23 -15.13
C SER A 40 -1.90 4.18 -15.54
N HIS A 41 -2.61 4.78 -14.58
CA HIS A 41 -3.58 5.84 -14.78
C HIS A 41 -3.14 7.13 -14.08
N PRO A 42 -3.14 8.29 -14.77
CA PRO A 42 -2.83 9.57 -14.13
C PRO A 42 -3.83 9.85 -13.00
N GLY A 43 -3.35 9.96 -11.77
CA GLY A 43 -4.17 10.14 -10.57
C GLY A 43 -4.69 8.86 -9.92
N GLY A 44 -4.31 7.66 -10.40
CA GLY A 44 -4.65 6.40 -9.76
C GLY A 44 -3.92 6.15 -8.43
N ARG A 45 -4.35 5.13 -7.69
CA ARG A 45 -3.63 4.61 -6.52
C ARG A 45 -3.11 3.22 -6.82
N SER A 46 -1.92 2.93 -6.34
CA SER A 46 -1.37 1.58 -6.34
C SER A 46 -1.72 0.92 -5.01
N TRP A 47 -2.38 -0.24 -5.07
CA TRP A 47 -2.80 -1.03 -3.92
C TRP A 47 -1.70 -2.01 -3.53
N TYR A 48 -1.35 -1.98 -2.25
CA TYR A 48 -0.36 -2.85 -1.65
C TYR A 48 -0.97 -3.62 -0.51
N GLU A 49 -0.66 -4.91 -0.44
CA GLU A 49 -1.14 -5.83 0.60
C GLU A 49 0.05 -6.64 1.14
N PRO A 50 0.06 -6.97 2.43
CA PRO A 50 1.05 -7.89 2.98
C PRO A 50 0.78 -9.30 2.47
N ASP A 51 1.84 -9.93 1.96
CA ASP A 51 1.83 -11.36 1.63
C ASP A 51 1.86 -12.23 2.91
N ALA A 52 1.80 -13.56 2.78
CA ALA A 52 1.84 -14.49 3.90
C ALA A 52 3.13 -14.37 4.75
N ASP A 53 4.21 -13.86 4.15
CA ASP A 53 5.46 -13.53 4.82
C ASP A 53 5.47 -12.14 5.49
N GLY A 54 4.36 -11.38 5.43
CA GLY A 54 4.23 -10.01 5.95
C GLY A 54 4.88 -8.94 5.07
N VAL A 55 5.30 -9.30 3.85
CA VAL A 55 5.94 -8.38 2.90
C VAL A 55 4.88 -7.65 2.10
N TRP A 56 4.86 -6.32 2.16
CA TRP A 56 3.90 -5.50 1.44
C TRP A 56 4.24 -5.45 -0.05
N ARG A 57 3.43 -6.14 -0.86
CA ARG A 57 3.63 -6.22 -2.31
C ARG A 57 2.53 -5.51 -3.06
N TRP A 58 2.89 -4.91 -4.18
CA TRP A 58 1.94 -4.35 -5.13
C TRP A 58 1.03 -5.46 -5.66
N THR A 59 -0.28 -5.27 -5.52
CA THR A 59 -1.28 -6.22 -6.03
C THR A 59 -1.86 -5.72 -7.36
N HIS A 60 -2.41 -4.51 -7.36
CA HIS A 60 -3.06 -3.93 -8.53
C HIS A 60 -3.13 -2.41 -8.45
N ASP A 61 -3.34 -1.78 -9.60
CA ASP A 61 -3.62 -0.35 -9.67
C ASP A 61 -5.13 -0.11 -9.66
N ILE A 62 -5.57 0.82 -8.82
CA ILE A 62 -6.95 1.30 -8.77
C ILE A 62 -7.00 2.60 -9.59
N PRO A 63 -7.69 2.60 -10.76
CA PRO A 63 -7.88 3.81 -11.52
C PRO A 63 -8.77 4.79 -10.74
N TRP A 64 -8.53 6.09 -10.90
CA TRP A 64 -9.33 7.14 -10.26
C TRP A 64 -10.84 7.02 -10.54
N ASP A 65 -11.20 6.54 -11.74
CA ASP A 65 -12.60 6.32 -12.15
C ASP A 65 -13.31 5.20 -11.36
N ALA A 66 -12.56 4.28 -10.76
CA ALA A 66 -13.09 3.15 -9.99
C ALA A 66 -13.08 3.36 -8.47
N MET A 67 -12.73 4.56 -8.00
CA MET A 67 -12.82 4.99 -6.59
C MET A 67 -14.12 5.71 -6.30
#